data_AF-A0A529HV02-F1
#
_entry.id   AF-A0A529HV02-F1
#
_cell.length_a   1.000
_cell.length_b   1.000
_cell.length_c   1.000
_cell.angle_alpha   90.00
_cell.angle_beta   90.00
_cell.angle_gamma   90.00
#
_symmetry.space_group_name_H-M   'P 1'
#
loop_
_entity.id
_entity.type
_entity.pdbx_description
1 polymer ?
#
loop_
_entity_poly.entity_id
_entity_poly.type
_entity_poly.pdbx_seq_one_letter_code
_entity_poly.pdbx_strand_id
1 'polypeptide(L)'
;GLADPAPVLQSIMAHPALVQAFRLDGVITLVDAVNGNATLDAHVEAVKQVAVADRIVLTKTDLATDAGDVAALRARLRQLNPGAVLLDADDSETGAAALFDCGLYNPETKSADVQRWLGEEAGHHHHDHDGHHHHHGDDHHHDHQHRHDSRVRSHSLVHDGPVPFSAIEMFLDLLRSTYGEKLLRMKGVIELLEDPSRPLVIHGVQKILHPPARLPAWPEGNRGTRLVLITLDMPEDYVRRLFAALTNRPSIDTPDRAALEDNPLAIAGRR
;
A
#
# COMPACT_ATOMS: atom_id res chain seq x y z
N GLY A 1 17.63 -6.77 9.33
CA GLY A 1 17.58 -8.02 10.14
C GLY A 1 16.56 -8.97 9.55
N LEU A 2 16.39 -10.18 10.09
CA LEU A 2 15.46 -11.20 9.55
C LEU A 2 14.04 -11.15 10.14
N ALA A 3 13.73 -10.14 10.96
CA ALA A 3 12.43 -10.04 11.60
C ALA A 3 11.34 -9.68 10.58
N ASP A 4 10.22 -10.40 10.59
CA ASP A 4 8.99 -9.96 9.92
C ASP A 4 8.30 -8.91 10.82
N PRO A 5 7.98 -7.70 10.32
CA PRO A 5 7.33 -6.68 11.13
C PRO A 5 5.91 -7.06 11.57
N ALA A 6 5.21 -7.91 10.83
CA ALA A 6 3.78 -8.11 11.06
C ALA A 6 3.40 -8.83 12.36
N PRO A 7 4.10 -9.89 12.81
CA PRO A 7 3.82 -10.49 14.13
C PRO A 7 3.96 -9.50 15.29
N VAL A 8 4.91 -8.56 15.19
CA VAL A 8 5.11 -7.51 16.20
C VAL A 8 3.92 -6.56 16.21
N LEU A 9 3.48 -6.10 15.04
CA LEU A 9 2.30 -5.25 14.89
C LEU A 9 1.04 -5.96 15.39
N GLN A 10 0.89 -7.25 15.10
CA GLN A 10 -0.25 -8.06 15.56
C GLN A 10 -0.30 -8.13 17.07
N SER A 11 0.84 -8.35 17.71
CA SER A 11 0.92 -8.44 19.18
C SER A 11 0.50 -7.13 19.84
N ILE A 12 0.89 -5.99 19.28
CA ILE A 12 0.53 -4.66 19.80
C ILE A 12 -0.96 -4.36 19.57
N MET A 13 -1.46 -4.62 18.35
CA MET A 13 -2.80 -4.21 17.93
C MET A 13 -3.92 -5.18 18.34
N ALA A 14 -3.59 -6.45 18.64
CA ALA A 14 -4.58 -7.43 19.09
C ALA A 14 -4.73 -7.47 20.62
N HIS A 15 -3.76 -6.94 21.37
CA HIS A 15 -3.77 -7.01 22.83
C HIS A 15 -4.65 -5.90 23.43
N PRO A 16 -5.78 -6.21 24.11
CA PRO A 16 -6.75 -5.21 24.56
C PRO A 16 -6.16 -4.10 25.43
N ALA A 17 -5.24 -4.45 26.34
CA ALA A 17 -4.59 -3.46 27.21
C ALA A 17 -3.61 -2.54 26.46
N LEU A 18 -2.95 -3.04 25.40
CA LEU A 18 -1.99 -2.24 24.65
C LEU A 18 -2.71 -1.25 23.75
N VAL A 19 -3.82 -1.65 23.12
CA VAL A 19 -4.63 -0.76 22.27
C VAL A 19 -5.25 0.39 23.06
N GLN A 20 -5.51 0.21 24.36
CA GLN A 20 -6.01 1.28 25.24
C GLN A 20 -4.92 2.27 25.66
N ALA A 21 -3.66 1.82 25.76
CA ALA A 21 -2.55 2.62 26.28
C ALA A 21 -1.63 3.20 25.19
N PHE A 22 -1.55 2.53 24.04
CA PHE A 22 -0.64 2.85 22.95
C PHE A 22 -1.40 2.97 21.63
N ARG A 23 -0.97 3.93 20.82
CA ARG A 23 -1.37 4.04 19.41
C ARG A 23 -0.13 3.75 18.58
N LEU A 24 -0.23 2.79 17.68
CA LEU A 24 0.80 2.59 16.64
C LEU A 24 0.78 3.82 15.72
N ASP A 25 1.90 4.54 15.66
CA ASP A 25 2.05 5.68 14.76
C ASP A 25 2.41 5.23 13.34
N GLY A 26 3.44 4.39 13.20
CA GLY A 26 3.84 3.80 11.94
C GLY A 26 5.07 2.90 12.06
N VAL A 27 5.48 2.34 10.93
CA VAL A 27 6.66 1.48 10.78
C VAL A 27 7.79 2.26 10.10
N ILE A 28 8.96 2.31 10.73
CA ILE A 28 10.14 2.96 10.16
C ILE A 28 11.14 1.88 9.75
N THR A 29 11.55 1.90 8.49
CA THR A 29 12.54 0.97 7.94
C THR A 29 13.81 1.72 7.58
N LEU A 30 14.93 1.34 8.18
CA LEU A 30 16.24 1.87 7.82
C LEU A 30 16.84 1.03 6.68
N VAL A 31 17.30 1.71 5.64
CA VAL A 31 17.94 1.08 4.48
C VAL A 31 19.36 1.62 4.36
N ASP A 32 20.33 0.72 4.34
CA ASP A 32 21.74 1.04 4.11
C ASP A 32 21.94 1.41 2.63
N ALA A 33 22.43 2.60 2.33
CA ALA A 33 22.57 3.08 0.95
C ALA A 33 23.64 2.30 0.17
N VAL A 34 24.64 1.75 0.85
CA VAL A 34 25.75 0.99 0.24
C VAL A 34 25.32 -0.46 -0.02
N ASN A 35 24.61 -1.07 0.93
CA ASN A 35 24.29 -2.50 0.90
C ASN A 35 22.83 -2.81 0.55
N GLY A 36 21.99 -1.80 0.37
CA GLY A 36 20.54 -1.92 0.27
C GLY A 36 20.07 -2.80 -0.87
N ASN A 37 20.59 -2.56 -2.09
CA ASN A 37 20.21 -3.35 -3.27
C ASN A 37 20.55 -4.84 -3.09
N ALA A 38 21.78 -5.15 -2.68
CA ALA A 38 22.21 -6.52 -2.42
C ALA A 38 21.37 -7.20 -1.33
N THR A 39 21.00 -6.45 -0.28
CA THR A 39 20.16 -6.97 0.82
C THR A 39 18.74 -7.30 0.35
N LEU A 40 18.14 -6.43 -0.46
CA LEU A 40 16.82 -6.65 -1.06
C LEU A 40 16.84 -7.84 -2.04
N ASP A 41 17.94 -8.04 -2.76
CA ASP A 41 18.14 -9.17 -3.66
C ASP A 41 18.37 -10.50 -2.95
N ALA A 42 18.93 -10.49 -1.76
CA ALA A 42 19.23 -11.70 -1.02
C ALA A 42 18.06 -12.15 -0.11
N HIS A 43 17.22 -11.22 0.34
CA HIS A 43 16.28 -11.47 1.44
C HIS A 43 14.89 -10.91 1.17
N VAL A 44 13.90 -11.80 1.06
CA VAL A 44 12.48 -11.41 0.93
C VAL A 44 11.98 -10.66 2.17
N GLU A 45 12.55 -10.93 3.35
CA GLU A 45 12.25 -10.23 4.59
C GLU A 45 12.60 -8.74 4.50
N ALA A 46 13.69 -8.39 3.81
CA ALA A 46 14.07 -6.99 3.58
C ALA A 46 13.05 -6.29 2.68
N VAL A 47 12.60 -6.97 1.62
CA VAL A 47 11.54 -6.45 0.74
C VAL A 47 10.23 -6.25 1.52
N LYS A 48 9.84 -7.20 2.37
CA LYS A 48 8.67 -7.05 3.25
C LYS A 48 8.78 -5.88 4.22
N GLN A 49 9.95 -5.66 4.82
CA GLN A 49 10.21 -4.54 5.73
C GLN A 49 10.05 -3.20 5.00
N VAL A 50 10.56 -3.09 3.78
CA VAL A 50 10.37 -1.90 2.93
C VAL A 50 8.90 -1.73 2.57
N ALA A 51 8.22 -2.79 2.14
CA ALA A 51 6.82 -2.75 1.71
C ALA A 51 5.83 -2.33 2.81
N VAL A 52 6.12 -2.69 4.07
CA VAL A 52 5.27 -2.35 5.23
C VAL A 52 5.57 -0.95 5.78
N ALA A 53 6.73 -0.38 5.46
CA ALA A 53 7.19 0.88 6.04
C ALA A 53 6.23 2.06 5.77
N ASP A 54 6.00 2.88 6.79
CA ASP A 54 5.42 4.21 6.63
C ASP A 54 6.47 5.26 6.26
N ARG A 55 7.69 5.09 6.76
CA ARG A 55 8.85 5.89 6.34
C ARG A 55 10.05 4.98 6.12
N ILE A 56 10.82 5.32 5.11
CA ILE A 56 12.08 4.66 4.81
C ILE A 56 13.19 5.67 5.02
N VAL A 57 14.16 5.34 5.87
CA VAL A 57 15.31 6.22 6.16
C VAL A 57 16.53 5.60 5.51
N LEU A 58 17.07 6.30 4.50
CA LEU A 58 18.36 5.97 3.91
C LEU A 58 19.46 6.36 4.88
N THR A 59 20.37 5.42 5.14
CA THR A 59 21.52 5.62 6.02
C THR A 59 22.80 5.40 5.24
N LYS A 60 23.89 6.03 5.70
CA LYS A 60 25.23 5.89 5.11
C LYS A 60 25.29 6.36 3.65
N THR A 61 24.53 7.41 3.31
CA THR A 61 24.57 7.96 1.94
C THR A 61 25.91 8.66 1.70
N ASP A 62 26.55 9.15 2.76
CA ASP A 62 27.92 9.66 2.79
C ASP A 62 28.99 8.63 2.37
N LEU A 63 28.76 7.34 2.61
CA LEU A 63 29.68 6.25 2.25
C LEU A 63 29.46 5.71 0.83
N ALA A 64 28.41 6.14 0.14
CA ALA A 64 28.16 5.73 -1.23
C ALA A 64 29.15 6.43 -2.17
N THR A 65 29.94 5.62 -2.87
CA THR A 65 30.98 6.14 -3.78
C THR A 65 30.43 6.50 -5.16
N ASP A 66 29.30 5.93 -5.55
CA ASP A 66 28.58 6.24 -6.79
C ASP A 66 27.19 6.82 -6.47
N ALA A 67 26.94 8.06 -6.90
CA ALA A 67 25.64 8.70 -6.76
C ALA A 67 24.53 7.99 -7.58
N GLY A 68 24.91 7.30 -8.67
CA GLY A 68 24.02 6.48 -9.49
C GLY A 68 23.42 5.32 -8.70
N ASP A 69 24.21 4.68 -7.82
CA ASP A 69 23.74 3.55 -7.01
C ASP A 69 22.68 3.99 -6.00
N VAL A 70 22.87 5.14 -5.37
CA VAL A 70 21.89 5.72 -4.44
C VAL A 70 20.61 6.11 -5.18
N ALA A 71 20.72 6.69 -6.38
CA ALA A 71 19.57 7.04 -7.20
C ALA A 71 18.78 5.78 -7.64
N ALA A 72 19.47 4.72 -8.04
CA ALA A 72 18.87 3.44 -8.38
C ALA A 72 18.16 2.79 -7.19
N LEU A 73 18.80 2.79 -6.01
CA LEU A 73 18.17 2.31 -4.77
C LEU A 73 16.91 3.13 -4.42
N ARG A 74 16.97 4.46 -4.52
CA ARG A 74 15.82 5.34 -4.29
C ARG A 74 14.66 5.01 -5.24
N ALA A 75 14.94 4.77 -6.52
CA ALA A 75 13.93 4.38 -7.51
C ALA A 75 13.30 3.02 -7.15
N ARG A 76 14.13 2.03 -6.81
CA ARG A 76 13.68 0.70 -6.39
C ARG A 76 12.79 0.73 -5.14
N LEU A 77 13.18 1.51 -4.12
CA LEU A 77 12.39 1.66 -2.90
C LEU A 77 11.02 2.30 -3.16
N ARG A 78 10.95 3.29 -4.06
CA ARG A 78 9.67 3.88 -4.49
C ARG A 78 8.79 2.89 -5.23
N GLN A 79 9.36 2.04 -6.07
CA GLN A 79 8.63 0.98 -6.76
C GLN A 79 8.04 -0.05 -5.77
N LEU A 80 8.83 -0.44 -4.77
CA LEU A 80 8.39 -1.38 -3.73
C LEU A 80 7.33 -0.79 -2.80
N ASN A 81 7.45 0.50 -2.47
CA ASN A 81 6.52 1.17 -1.57
C ASN A 81 6.32 2.66 -1.95
N PRO A 82 5.37 2.94 -2.86
CA PRO A 82 5.08 4.31 -3.32
C PRO A 82 4.52 5.22 -2.21
N GLY A 83 3.90 4.64 -1.18
CA GLY A 83 3.25 5.36 -0.09
C GLY A 83 4.14 5.59 1.13
N ALA A 84 5.44 5.31 1.06
CA ALA A 84 6.40 5.61 2.11
C ALA A 84 7.16 6.89 1.83
N VAL A 85 7.28 7.76 2.84
CA VAL A 85 8.15 8.93 2.75
C VAL A 85 9.60 8.46 2.83
N LEU A 86 10.40 8.83 1.84
CA LEU A 86 11.82 8.50 1.77
C LEU A 86 12.64 9.66 2.34
N LEU A 87 13.39 9.38 3.40
CA LEU A 87 14.21 10.34 4.14
C LEU A 87 15.69 9.97 4.00
N ASP A 88 16.57 10.95 4.10
CA ASP A 88 18.01 10.74 4.12
C ASP A 88 18.56 11.09 5.50
N ALA A 89 19.17 10.14 6.19
CA ALA A 89 19.69 10.35 7.55
C ALA A 89 20.82 11.39 7.59
N ASP A 90 21.54 11.58 6.49
CA ASP A 90 22.64 12.53 6.40
C ASP A 90 22.15 13.95 6.03
N ASP A 91 20.86 14.12 5.73
CA ASP A 91 20.23 15.42 5.55
C ASP A 91 19.95 16.07 6.92
N SER A 92 20.45 17.29 7.10
CA SER A 92 20.23 18.09 8.31
C SER A 92 18.76 18.41 8.60
N GLU A 93 17.88 18.33 7.60
CA GLU A 93 16.43 18.47 7.78
C GLU A 93 15.77 17.18 8.31
N THR A 94 16.42 16.03 8.16
CA THR A 94 15.95 14.73 8.71
C THR A 94 16.28 14.63 10.20
N GLY A 95 15.63 15.47 11.01
CA GLY A 95 15.68 15.35 12.47
C GLY A 95 14.84 14.17 12.99
N ALA A 96 14.98 13.82 14.27
CA ALA A 96 14.17 12.78 14.92
C ALA A 96 12.66 13.05 14.82
N ALA A 97 12.25 14.32 14.73
CA ALA A 97 10.87 14.73 14.48
C ALA A 97 10.33 14.17 13.15
N ALA A 98 11.17 14.06 12.12
CA ALA A 98 10.82 13.46 10.84
C ALA A 98 10.64 11.93 10.91
N LEU A 99 10.68 11.31 12.09
CA LEU A 99 10.31 9.90 12.27
C LEU A 99 8.90 9.70 12.83
N PHE A 100 8.27 10.77 13.34
CA PHE A 100 6.94 10.72 13.98
C PHE A 100 5.85 11.31 13.09
N ASP A 101 4.59 11.04 13.43
CA ASP A 101 3.37 11.45 12.73
C ASP A 101 3.24 10.82 11.34
N CYS A 102 3.43 9.50 11.27
CA CYS A 102 3.28 8.72 10.04
C CYS A 102 1.82 8.60 9.54
N GLY A 103 0.86 8.90 10.42
CA GLY A 103 -0.57 8.75 10.15
C GLY A 103 -1.16 9.79 9.19
N LEU A 104 -2.37 9.50 8.70
CA LEU A 104 -3.14 10.38 7.83
C LEU A 104 -3.52 11.71 8.49
N TYR A 105 -3.73 11.70 9.80
CA TYR A 105 -4.22 12.83 10.56
C TYR A 105 -3.12 13.34 11.49
N ASN A 106 -2.68 14.58 11.27
CA ASN A 106 -1.76 15.25 12.16
C ASN A 106 -2.58 15.93 13.29
N PRO A 107 -2.38 15.55 14.57
CA PRO A 107 -3.15 16.09 15.68
C PRO A 107 -2.84 17.56 16.00
N GLU A 108 -1.65 18.06 15.66
CA GLU A 108 -1.25 19.46 15.89
C GLU A 108 -1.91 20.41 14.90
N THR A 109 -1.93 20.03 13.61
CA THR A 109 -2.49 20.83 12.53
C THR A 109 -3.98 20.55 12.29
N LYS A 110 -4.51 19.44 12.84
CA LYS A 110 -5.88 18.94 12.62
C LYS A 110 -6.24 18.74 11.15
N SER A 111 -5.25 18.63 10.28
CA SER A 111 -5.42 18.43 8.85
C SER A 111 -5.13 16.99 8.47
N ALA A 112 -5.84 16.49 7.47
CA ALA A 112 -5.55 15.21 6.84
C ALA A 112 -4.93 15.45 5.46
N ASP A 113 -3.75 14.90 5.21
CA ASP A 113 -3.10 14.96 3.89
C ASP A 113 -3.22 13.58 3.21
N VAL A 114 -4.30 13.41 2.47
CA VAL A 114 -4.65 12.13 1.82
C VAL A 114 -3.69 11.82 0.67
N GLN A 115 -3.25 12.83 -0.08
CA GLN A 115 -2.39 12.62 -1.24
C GLN A 115 -1.01 12.14 -0.80
N ARG A 116 -0.40 12.84 0.16
CA ARG A 116 0.88 12.42 0.76
C ARG A 116 0.77 11.04 1.41
N TRP A 117 -0.33 10.77 2.11
CA TRP A 117 -0.50 9.52 2.85
C TRP A 117 -0.75 8.30 1.95
N LEU A 118 -1.46 8.47 0.83
CA LEU A 118 -1.66 7.42 -0.17
C LEU A 118 -0.42 7.23 -1.06
N GLY A 119 0.44 8.24 -1.18
CA GLY A 119 1.55 8.26 -2.12
C GLY A 119 1.11 8.85 -3.47
N GLU A 120 1.99 9.63 -4.10
CA GLU A 120 1.71 10.45 -5.30
C GLU A 120 1.23 9.66 -6.54
N GLU A 121 1.20 8.33 -6.52
CA GLU A 121 0.72 7.48 -7.62
C GLU A 121 -0.81 7.46 -7.82
N ALA A 122 -1.61 7.96 -6.88
CA ALA A 122 -3.06 8.08 -7.08
C ALA A 122 -3.43 9.05 -8.23
N GLY A 123 -2.47 9.82 -8.75
CA GLY A 123 -2.63 10.76 -9.88
C GLY A 123 -2.10 10.26 -11.24
N HIS A 124 -1.44 9.10 -11.33
CA HIS A 124 -0.93 8.61 -12.61
C HIS A 124 -1.95 7.71 -13.30
N HIS A 125 -2.70 8.31 -14.22
CA HIS A 125 -3.50 7.61 -15.22
C HIS A 125 -2.63 6.54 -15.89
N HIS A 126 -3.08 5.29 -15.82
CA HIS A 126 -2.59 4.21 -16.65
C HIS A 126 -2.71 4.67 -18.11
N HIS A 127 -1.57 4.98 -18.75
CA HIS A 127 -1.53 5.07 -20.19
C HIS A 127 -1.66 3.65 -20.72
N ASP A 128 -2.78 3.38 -21.38
CA ASP A 128 -2.93 2.22 -22.24
C ASP A 128 -1.75 2.16 -23.21
N HIS A 129 -1.07 1.02 -23.25
CA HIS A 129 -0.01 0.74 -24.20
C HIS A 129 -0.62 0.55 -25.59
N ASP A 130 -0.90 1.66 -26.29
CA ASP A 130 -1.10 1.64 -27.73
C ASP A 130 0.24 1.47 -28.43
N GLY A 131 0.31 0.43 -29.26
CA GLY A 131 1.53 -0.06 -29.89
C GLY A 131 2.20 0.95 -30.81
N HIS A 132 3.47 1.23 -30.54
CA HIS A 132 4.37 1.87 -31.49
C HIS A 132 5.65 1.04 -31.67
N HIS A 133 5.77 0.45 -32.86
CA HIS A 133 7.00 -0.11 -33.39
C HIS A 133 8.04 0.98 -33.62
N HIS A 134 9.23 0.91 -33.02
CA HIS A 134 10.44 1.53 -33.60
C HIS A 134 11.74 0.81 -33.16
N HIS A 135 12.45 0.32 -34.19
CA HIS A 135 13.90 0.24 -34.43
C HIS A 135 14.92 -0.08 -33.30
N HIS A 136 15.73 -1.09 -33.60
CA HIS A 136 16.90 -1.57 -32.86
C HIS A 136 18.02 -0.53 -32.74
N GLY A 137 18.42 -0.25 -31.50
CA GLY A 137 19.74 0.26 -31.10
C GLY A 137 20.17 -0.51 -29.85
N ASP A 138 21.29 -1.23 -29.96
CA ASP A 138 21.86 -2.06 -28.90
C ASP A 138 22.37 -1.20 -27.74
N ASP A 139 21.53 -1.01 -26.72
CA ASP A 139 21.98 -0.68 -25.37
C ASP A 139 21.68 -1.88 -24.47
N HIS A 140 22.74 -2.60 -24.08
CA HIS A 140 22.69 -3.68 -23.12
C HIS A 140 22.39 -3.13 -21.72
N HIS A 141 21.14 -2.73 -21.48
CA HIS A 141 20.61 -2.65 -20.13
C HIS A 141 20.50 -4.09 -19.59
N HIS A 142 21.45 -4.47 -18.74
CA HIS A 142 21.28 -5.61 -17.87
C HIS A 142 20.11 -5.31 -16.94
N ASP A 143 18.91 -5.67 -17.39
CA ASP A 143 17.73 -5.76 -16.56
C ASP A 143 17.97 -6.92 -15.59
N HIS A 144 18.71 -6.62 -14.51
CA HIS A 144 18.82 -7.48 -13.36
C HIS A 144 17.43 -7.54 -12.75
N GLN A 145 16.60 -8.44 -13.27
CA GLN A 145 15.30 -8.75 -12.69
C GLN A 145 15.53 -9.12 -11.23
N HIS A 146 15.28 -8.15 -10.35
CA HIS A 146 15.31 -8.30 -8.91
C HIS A 146 14.24 -9.33 -8.56
N ARG A 147 14.66 -10.60 -8.40
CA ARG A 147 13.76 -11.76 -8.29
C ARG A 147 12.76 -11.65 -7.14
N HIS A 148 13.11 -10.89 -6.11
CA HIS A 148 12.25 -10.66 -4.96
C HIS A 148 11.27 -9.50 -5.15
N ASP A 149 11.63 -8.51 -5.99
CA ASP A 149 10.79 -7.35 -6.27
C ASP A 149 9.60 -7.74 -7.15
N SER A 150 9.80 -8.63 -8.12
CA SER A 150 8.72 -9.12 -9.00
C SER A 150 7.59 -9.87 -8.26
N ARG A 151 7.87 -10.29 -7.02
CA ARG A 151 6.91 -10.90 -6.10
C ARG A 151 6.08 -9.86 -5.38
N VAL A 152 6.57 -8.64 -5.18
CA VAL A 152 5.85 -7.55 -4.54
C VAL A 152 5.20 -6.64 -5.59
N ARG A 153 3.92 -6.33 -5.42
CA ARG A 153 3.17 -5.45 -6.33
C ARG A 153 2.40 -4.41 -5.55
N SER A 154 2.58 -3.15 -5.93
CA SER A 154 1.73 -2.03 -5.50
C SER A 154 0.56 -1.89 -6.47
N HIS A 155 -0.65 -1.74 -5.94
CA HIS A 155 -1.89 -1.57 -6.67
C HIS A 155 -2.58 -0.29 -6.24
N SER A 156 -2.78 0.63 -7.18
CA SER A 156 -3.62 1.82 -7.00
C SER A 156 -4.99 1.57 -7.63
N LEU A 157 -6.03 1.55 -6.80
CA LEU A 157 -7.41 1.37 -7.21
C LEU A 157 -8.17 2.67 -7.02
N VAL A 158 -8.81 3.15 -8.08
CA VAL A 158 -9.58 4.40 -8.07
C VAL A 158 -11.00 4.11 -8.57
N HIS A 159 -11.97 4.64 -7.85
CA HIS A 159 -13.36 4.62 -8.26
C HIS A 159 -13.99 5.99 -8.01
N ASP A 160 -14.58 6.55 -9.07
CA ASP A 160 -15.29 7.81 -9.00
C ASP A 160 -16.70 7.56 -8.44
N GLY A 161 -16.94 8.05 -7.23
CA GLY A 161 -18.25 8.04 -6.58
C GLY A 161 -18.34 7.22 -5.29
N PRO A 162 -19.52 7.28 -4.65
CA PRO A 162 -19.78 6.61 -3.39
C PRO A 162 -19.94 5.09 -3.55
N VAL A 163 -19.38 4.33 -2.61
CA VAL A 163 -19.49 2.89 -2.50
C VAL A 163 -20.28 2.53 -1.23
N PRO A 164 -21.20 1.55 -1.24
CA PRO A 164 -21.87 1.09 -0.02
C PRO A 164 -20.88 0.50 0.98
N PHE A 165 -21.10 0.74 2.27
CA PHE A 165 -20.23 0.21 3.33
C PHE A 165 -20.13 -1.32 3.30
N SER A 166 -21.25 -2.01 3.01
CA SER A 166 -21.29 -3.47 2.89
C SER A 166 -20.40 -4.02 1.77
N ALA A 167 -20.24 -3.29 0.67
CA ALA A 167 -19.34 -3.69 -0.42
C ALA A 167 -17.87 -3.57 0.01
N ILE A 168 -17.54 -2.56 0.82
CA ILE A 168 -16.20 -2.43 1.40
C ILE A 168 -15.93 -3.52 2.43
N GLU A 169 -16.88 -3.84 3.31
CA GLU A 169 -16.72 -4.95 4.26
C GLU A 169 -16.47 -6.27 3.52
N MET A 170 -17.28 -6.57 2.49
CA MET A 170 -17.10 -7.75 1.66
C MET A 170 -15.74 -7.79 0.96
N PHE A 171 -15.27 -6.66 0.43
CA PHE A 171 -13.92 -6.53 -0.15
C PHE A 171 -12.84 -6.96 0.83
N LEU A 172 -12.90 -6.37 2.03
CA LEU A 172 -11.91 -6.57 3.08
C LEU A 172 -11.93 -8.01 3.57
N ASP A 173 -13.11 -8.61 3.72
CA ASP A 173 -13.26 -10.00 4.13
C ASP A 173 -12.73 -10.98 3.08
N LEU A 174 -12.99 -10.74 1.80
CA LEU A 174 -12.46 -11.58 0.70
C LEU A 174 -10.94 -11.47 0.57
N LEU A 175 -10.38 -10.26 0.68
CA LEU A 175 -8.94 -10.06 0.69
C LEU A 175 -8.27 -10.79 1.87
N ARG A 176 -8.85 -10.69 3.07
CA ARG A 176 -8.29 -11.28 4.29
C ARG A 176 -8.40 -12.79 4.32
N SER A 177 -9.56 -13.34 3.95
CA SER A 177 -9.83 -14.78 3.96
C SER A 177 -8.96 -15.54 2.96
N THR A 178 -8.71 -14.95 1.79
CA THR A 178 -7.99 -15.64 0.71
C THR A 178 -6.48 -15.40 0.80
N TYR A 179 -6.04 -14.22 1.27
CA TYR A 179 -4.65 -13.77 1.08
C TYR A 179 -4.07 -12.92 2.22
N GLY A 180 -4.58 -13.02 3.45
CA GLY A 180 -4.19 -12.13 4.55
C GLY A 180 -2.68 -12.03 4.86
N GLU A 181 -1.86 -13.05 4.55
CA GLU A 181 -0.39 -13.01 4.72
C GLU A 181 0.35 -12.46 3.51
N LYS A 182 -0.34 -12.39 2.36
CA LYS A 182 0.18 -11.87 1.10
C LYS A 182 -0.15 -10.40 0.91
N LEU A 183 -1.21 -9.89 1.55
CA LEU A 183 -1.37 -8.45 1.69
C LEU A 183 -0.27 -7.97 2.64
N LEU A 184 0.57 -7.04 2.23
CA LEU A 184 1.61 -6.45 3.08
C LEU A 184 1.12 -5.14 3.70
N ARG A 185 0.49 -4.30 2.89
CA ARG A 185 0.00 -2.99 3.31
C ARG A 185 -1.26 -2.62 2.54
N MET A 186 -2.16 -1.90 3.19
CA MET A 186 -3.33 -1.30 2.56
C MET A 186 -3.63 0.05 3.18
N LYS A 187 -3.81 1.05 2.33
CA LYS A 187 -4.29 2.37 2.73
C LYS A 187 -5.46 2.74 1.84
N GLY A 188 -6.43 3.44 2.38
CA GLY A 188 -7.60 3.79 1.61
C GLY A 188 -8.37 4.96 2.18
N VAL A 189 -8.91 5.76 1.27
CA VAL A 189 -9.91 6.79 1.55
C VAL A 189 -11.10 6.49 0.66
N ILE A 190 -12.26 6.31 1.28
CA ILE A 190 -13.44 5.77 0.63
C ILE A 190 -14.60 6.75 0.80
N GLU A 191 -15.24 7.08 -0.30
CA GLU A 191 -16.53 7.78 -0.29
C GLU A 191 -17.64 6.76 -0.04
N LEU A 192 -18.36 6.91 1.06
CA LEU A 192 -19.46 6.00 1.41
C LEU A 192 -20.81 6.55 0.94
N LEU A 193 -21.67 5.66 0.45
CA LEU A 193 -23.03 6.04 0.03
C LEU A 193 -23.88 6.52 1.21
N GLU A 194 -23.68 5.92 2.38
CA GLU A 194 -24.47 6.18 3.59
C GLU A 194 -24.16 7.55 4.22
N ASP A 195 -22.95 8.06 4.01
CA ASP A 195 -22.55 9.40 4.45
C ASP A 195 -21.41 9.91 3.54
N PRO A 196 -21.77 10.49 2.38
CA PRO A 196 -20.80 11.00 1.41
C PRO A 196 -20.02 12.22 1.91
N SER A 197 -20.43 12.85 3.02
CA SER A 197 -19.80 14.06 3.53
C SER A 197 -18.50 13.78 4.30
N ARG A 198 -18.34 12.56 4.80
CA ARG A 198 -17.25 12.14 5.68
C ARG A 198 -16.59 10.88 5.15
N PRO A 199 -15.35 10.97 4.62
CA PRO A 199 -14.70 9.80 4.06
C PRO A 199 -14.35 8.79 5.15
N LEU A 200 -14.48 7.51 4.78
CA LEU A 200 -13.97 6.40 5.56
C LEU A 200 -12.49 6.18 5.23
N VAL A 201 -11.66 6.14 6.25
CA VAL A 201 -10.23 5.86 6.14
C VAL A 201 -9.98 4.47 6.65
N ILE A 202 -9.33 3.66 5.81
CA ILE A 202 -8.88 2.33 6.18
C ILE A 202 -7.36 2.27 6.09
N HIS A 203 -6.73 1.71 7.12
CA HIS A 203 -5.31 1.44 7.16
C HIS A 203 -5.13 0.02 7.66
N GLY A 204 -4.38 -0.79 6.93
CA GLY A 204 -4.05 -2.15 7.34
C GLY A 204 -2.62 -2.52 7.01
N VAL A 205 -2.05 -3.33 7.88
CA VAL A 205 -0.78 -4.02 7.65
C VAL A 205 -1.06 -5.51 7.79
N GLN A 206 -0.86 -6.24 6.69
CA GLN A 206 -1.26 -7.64 6.55
C GLN A 206 -2.70 -7.94 7.02
N LYS A 207 -2.88 -8.85 7.97
CA LYS A 207 -4.19 -9.28 8.50
C LYS A 207 -4.85 -8.25 9.42
N ILE A 208 -4.10 -7.22 9.83
CA ILE A 208 -4.52 -6.27 10.85
C ILE A 208 -5.03 -5.03 10.16
N LEU A 209 -6.30 -4.71 10.42
CA LEU A 209 -6.89 -3.44 10.05
C LEU A 209 -6.96 -2.59 11.31
N HIS A 210 -6.47 -1.36 11.22
CA HIS A 210 -6.85 -0.34 12.17
C HIS A 210 -8.37 -0.17 12.13
N PRO A 211 -9.03 0.09 13.28
CA PRO A 211 -10.44 0.44 13.29
C PRO A 211 -10.72 1.52 12.24
N PRO A 212 -11.64 1.30 11.30
CA PRO A 212 -11.93 2.28 10.26
C PRO A 212 -12.31 3.61 10.91
N ALA A 213 -11.61 4.68 10.52
CA ALA A 213 -11.81 6.01 11.07
C ALA A 213 -12.57 6.87 10.06
N ARG A 214 -13.53 7.66 10.53
CA ARG A 214 -14.19 8.67 9.68
C ARG A 214 -13.54 10.02 9.89
N LEU A 215 -13.10 10.66 8.82
CA LEU A 215 -12.66 12.06 8.92
C LEU A 215 -13.88 12.97 9.20
N PRO A 216 -13.64 14.14 9.81
CA PRO A 216 -14.71 15.11 10.05
C PRO A 216 -15.23 15.75 8.75
N ALA A 217 -14.38 15.86 7.73
CA ALA A 217 -14.70 16.35 6.41
C ALA A 217 -13.70 15.80 5.38
N TRP A 218 -14.02 15.94 4.10
CA TRP A 218 -13.06 15.71 3.03
C TRP A 218 -11.92 16.73 3.09
N PRO A 219 -10.66 16.30 2.94
CA PRO A 219 -9.57 17.23 2.65
C PRO A 219 -9.74 17.81 1.24
N GLU A 220 -9.06 18.92 0.97
CA GLU A 220 -9.12 19.59 -0.35
C GLU A 220 -8.69 18.62 -1.46
N GLY A 221 -9.47 18.58 -2.55
CA GLY A 221 -9.21 17.71 -3.71
C GLY A 221 -10.42 16.90 -4.16
N ASN A 222 -10.16 15.93 -5.04
CA ASN A 222 -11.20 15.12 -5.66
C ASN A 222 -11.78 14.10 -4.67
N ARG A 223 -13.11 14.03 -4.58
CA ARG A 223 -13.85 12.97 -3.88
C ARG A 223 -13.71 11.63 -4.61
N GLY A 224 -14.35 10.59 -4.07
CA GLY A 224 -14.29 9.22 -4.58
C GLY A 224 -13.49 8.28 -3.71
N THR A 225 -13.36 7.05 -4.19
CA THR A 225 -12.67 5.97 -3.48
C THR A 225 -11.29 5.74 -4.07
N ARG A 226 -10.28 5.74 -3.21
CA ARG A 226 -8.89 5.45 -3.55
C ARG A 226 -8.31 4.45 -2.57
N LEU A 227 -7.77 3.35 -3.08
CA LEU A 227 -7.11 2.32 -2.29
C LEU A 227 -5.71 2.06 -2.86
N VAL A 228 -4.72 1.98 -1.98
CA VAL A 228 -3.36 1.55 -2.31
C VAL A 228 -3.08 0.27 -1.55
N LEU A 229 -2.76 -0.82 -2.26
CA LEU A 229 -2.46 -2.12 -1.67
C LEU A 229 -1.08 -2.59 -2.13
N ILE A 230 -0.25 -3.05 -1.20
CA ILE A 230 1.01 -3.71 -1.50
C ILE A 230 0.84 -5.20 -1.20
N THR A 231 1.11 -6.05 -2.18
CA THR A 231 0.84 -7.49 -2.14
C THR A 231 2.10 -8.29 -2.46
N LEU A 232 2.20 -9.52 -1.96
CA LEU A 232 3.31 -10.46 -2.17
C LEU A 232 2.79 -11.75 -2.80
N ASP A 233 3.37 -12.19 -3.91
CA ASP A 233 3.01 -13.42 -4.64
C ASP A 233 1.51 -13.53 -4.96
N MET A 234 0.92 -12.42 -5.40
CA MET A 234 -0.49 -12.31 -5.76
C MET A 234 -0.65 -12.07 -7.27
N PRO A 235 -1.63 -12.72 -7.94
CA PRO A 235 -1.91 -12.43 -9.35
C PRO A 235 -2.29 -10.96 -9.54
N GLU A 236 -1.70 -10.33 -10.55
CA GLU A 236 -1.80 -8.89 -10.80
C GLU A 236 -3.24 -8.39 -10.92
N ASP A 237 -4.05 -9.09 -11.71
CA ASP A 237 -5.42 -8.68 -11.97
C ASP A 237 -6.41 -9.04 -10.86
N TYR A 238 -6.02 -9.85 -9.88
CA TYR A 238 -6.97 -10.37 -8.90
C TYR A 238 -7.57 -9.24 -8.06
N VAL A 239 -6.73 -8.36 -7.52
CA VAL A 239 -7.17 -7.24 -6.68
C VAL A 239 -8.06 -6.29 -7.50
N ARG A 240 -7.69 -6.04 -8.75
CA ARG A 240 -8.45 -5.20 -9.68
C ARG A 240 -9.82 -5.80 -10.01
N ARG A 241 -9.90 -7.09 -10.32
CA ARG A 241 -11.16 -7.80 -10.58
C ARG A 241 -12.07 -7.82 -9.36
N LEU A 242 -11.50 -8.08 -8.18
CA LEU A 242 -12.26 -8.08 -6.94
C LEU A 242 -12.88 -6.69 -6.67
N PHE A 243 -12.09 -5.63 -6.85
CA PHE A 243 -12.58 -4.26 -6.70
C PHE A 243 -13.58 -3.85 -7.79
N ALA A 244 -13.39 -4.27 -9.04
CA ALA A 244 -14.33 -4.02 -10.13
C ALA A 244 -15.69 -4.68 -9.92
N ALA A 245 -15.71 -5.93 -9.42
CA ALA A 245 -16.94 -6.66 -9.10
C ALA A 245 -17.78 -5.93 -8.03
N LEU A 246 -17.12 -5.27 -7.07
CA LEU A 246 -17.78 -4.54 -6.00
C LEU A 246 -18.26 -3.14 -6.38
N THR A 247 -17.54 -2.50 -7.30
CA THR A 247 -17.88 -1.17 -7.82
C THR A 247 -18.84 -1.22 -9.02
N ASN A 248 -19.36 -2.42 -9.32
CA ASN A 248 -20.40 -2.69 -10.33
C ASN A 248 -20.04 -2.19 -11.74
N ARG A 249 -18.75 -2.24 -12.11
CA ARG A 249 -18.34 -2.10 -13.52
C ARG A 249 -18.38 -3.47 -14.16
N PRO A 250 -19.36 -3.79 -15.03
CA PRO A 250 -19.42 -5.10 -15.69
C PRO A 250 -18.16 -5.29 -16.53
N SER A 251 -17.39 -6.33 -16.23
CA SER A 251 -16.28 -6.79 -17.05
C SER A 251 -16.66 -8.13 -17.67
N ILE A 252 -16.32 -8.33 -18.94
CA ILE A 252 -16.59 -9.57 -19.66
C ILE A 252 -15.85 -10.70 -18.92
N ASP A 253 -16.53 -11.81 -18.62
CA ASP A 253 -16.03 -12.99 -17.87
C ASP A 253 -15.83 -12.86 -16.33
N THR A 254 -16.52 -11.93 -15.65
CA THR A 254 -16.58 -11.95 -14.16
C THR A 254 -18.03 -12.01 -13.66
N PRO A 255 -18.38 -12.87 -12.68
CA PRO A 255 -19.71 -12.87 -12.09
C PRO A 255 -19.99 -11.49 -11.47
N ASP A 256 -21.15 -10.95 -11.80
CA ASP A 256 -21.63 -9.68 -11.26
C ASP A 256 -22.04 -9.84 -9.78
N ARG A 257 -22.33 -8.71 -9.13
CA ARG A 257 -22.76 -8.66 -7.73
C ARG A 257 -23.96 -9.58 -7.47
N ALA A 258 -24.92 -9.63 -8.39
CA ALA A 258 -26.09 -10.49 -8.28
C ALA A 258 -25.70 -11.98 -8.31
N ALA A 259 -24.75 -12.37 -9.16
CA ALA A 259 -24.24 -13.74 -9.21
C ALA A 259 -23.43 -14.15 -7.97
N LEU A 260 -22.81 -13.20 -7.25
CA LEU A 260 -22.08 -13.46 -6.00
C LEU A 260 -23.02 -13.52 -4.78
N GLU A 261 -24.03 -12.64 -4.72
CA GLU A 261 -24.97 -12.55 -3.59
C GLU A 261 -26.08 -13.62 -3.65
N ASP A 262 -26.50 -14.01 -4.86
CA ASP A 262 -27.66 -14.89 -5.11
C ASP A 262 -27.24 -16.18 -5.85
N ASN A 263 -26.11 -16.80 -5.48
CA ASN A 263 -25.66 -18.04 -6.13
C ASN A 263 -26.52 -19.26 -5.71
N PRO A 264 -27.38 -19.81 -6.60
CA PRO A 264 -28.26 -20.94 -6.27
C PRO A 264 -27.50 -22.27 -6.07
N LEU A 265 -26.19 -22.30 -6.34
CA LEU A 265 -25.31 -23.45 -6.12
C LEU A 265 -24.48 -23.35 -4.83
N ALA A 266 -24.66 -22.30 -4.02
CA ALA A 266 -23.98 -22.16 -2.73
C ALA A 266 -24.43 -23.28 -1.77
N ILE A 267 -23.47 -24.11 -1.33
CA ILE A 267 -23.73 -25.19 -0.37
C ILE A 267 -24.04 -24.58 1.00
N ALA A 268 -25.30 -24.62 1.41
CA ALA A 268 -25.74 -24.15 2.73
C ALA A 268 -25.09 -25.00 3.84
N GLY A 269 -24.23 -24.39 4.68
CA GLY A 269 -23.77 -25.07 5.90
C GLY A 269 -22.41 -24.73 6.50
N ARG A 270 -21.68 -23.70 6.05
CA ARG A 270 -20.54 -23.17 6.82
C ARG A 270 -20.63 -21.66 6.94
N ARG A 271 -21.30 -21.21 8.00
CA ARG A 271 -21.06 -19.89 8.62
C ARG A 271 -19.90 -20.02 9.59
#